data_AF-A0A8T5FA15-F1
#
_entry.id   AF-A0A8T5FA15-F1
#
_cell.length_a   1.000
_cell.length_b   1.000
_cell.length_c   1.000
_cell.angle_alpha   90.00
_cell.angle_beta   90.00
_cell.angle_gamma   90.00
#
_symmetry.space_group_name_H-M   'P 1'
#
loop_
_entity.id
_entity.type
_entity.pdbx_description
1 polymer ?
#
loop_
_entity_poly.entity_id
_entity_poly.type
_entity_poly.pdbx_seq_one_letter_code
_entity_poly.pdbx_strand_id
1 'polypeptide(L)'
;MDKNDQSHLKLSSGSMLNIFLESNILEQIKKIQKNQNLKDERDVIIHAIEKYYEKMNSNIPKQQDNLDNEFSRKIFDGKLDLEKLEEILVLIKSENLIKKLPQHEIYNKSGAGLIHRFQTKILPVKFSLMCLSKMIIEQNNPWIDLNEFKNYASQSAKIFIKKFDSSLIHTKFKVKTGFPIIKVNEFKSEDDIHLLLARSVKRFTEEFVGRKLQKHKDVQIGGALFEMSLIEAKIIDDENIKKTGNIYVTLSESGKEFVSYKNQLIDFVFENTQNEPSSIFSQQEREFYLKKILPKFNFENKFVKYLMKNEEIEHSRQIKKWFEEEFGAFCKSEFPEEQIVLQENTIRIHSNTIMSRLMEFEIFTKDPQSKSGPYTRMQNLGDFV
;
A
#
# COMPACT_ATOMS: atom_id res chain seq x y z
N MET A 1 -40.86 -53.47 18.19
CA MET A 1 -40.74 -52.02 18.38
C MET A 1 -39.33 -51.79 18.86
N ASP A 2 -38.41 -51.75 17.90
CA ASP A 2 -36.98 -51.83 18.18
C ASP A 2 -36.42 -50.45 18.53
N LYS A 3 -35.91 -50.38 19.76
CA LYS A 3 -34.90 -49.40 20.17
C LYS A 3 -33.57 -49.89 19.63
N ASN A 4 -33.08 -49.28 18.55
CA ASN A 4 -31.65 -49.20 18.23
C ASN A 4 -31.47 -48.31 17.01
N ASP A 5 -30.92 -47.11 17.20
CA ASP A 5 -29.79 -46.67 16.38
C ASP A 5 -29.14 -45.44 17.04
N GLN A 6 -28.37 -45.71 18.09
CA GLN A 6 -27.24 -44.85 18.43
C GLN A 6 -26.16 -45.12 17.37
N SER A 7 -26.22 -44.40 16.26
CA SER A 7 -25.09 -44.34 15.33
C SER A 7 -23.98 -43.50 15.97
N HIS A 8 -23.13 -44.19 16.72
CA HIS A 8 -21.77 -43.73 17.00
C HIS A 8 -21.05 -43.55 15.66
N LEU A 9 -21.14 -42.36 15.08
CA LEU A 9 -20.23 -41.91 14.03
C LEU A 9 -18.84 -41.79 14.65
N LYS A 10 -18.10 -42.90 14.67
CA LYS A 10 -16.64 -42.89 14.74
C LYS A 10 -16.16 -42.13 13.50
N LEU A 11 -15.84 -40.84 13.68
CA LEU A 11 -15.17 -40.03 12.66
C LEU A 11 -13.77 -40.59 12.41
N SER A 12 -13.67 -41.50 11.44
CA SER A 12 -12.44 -41.73 10.69
C SER A 12 -12.07 -40.44 9.93
N SER A 13 -10.78 -40.15 9.79
CA SER A 13 -10.29 -38.96 9.09
C SER A 13 -10.76 -38.94 7.62
N GLY A 14 -11.75 -38.09 7.34
CA GLY A 14 -12.29 -37.79 6.02
C GLY A 14 -13.60 -38.55 5.69
N SER A 15 -14.71 -37.81 5.59
CA SER A 15 -15.98 -38.31 5.02
C SER A 15 -16.16 -37.74 3.61
N MET A 16 -16.47 -38.60 2.63
CA MET A 16 -16.70 -38.18 1.24
C MET A 16 -18.20 -37.91 1.00
N LEU A 17 -18.53 -36.72 0.52
CA LEU A 17 -19.88 -36.29 0.16
C LEU A 17 -19.95 -36.01 -1.34
N ASN A 18 -20.91 -36.62 -2.04
CA ASN A 18 -21.18 -36.32 -3.45
C ASN A 18 -22.24 -35.22 -3.55
N ILE A 19 -21.91 -34.13 -4.24
CA ILE A 19 -22.80 -32.99 -4.46
C ILE A 19 -23.10 -32.90 -5.95
N PHE A 20 -24.39 -32.91 -6.31
CA PHE A 20 -24.82 -32.67 -7.68
C PHE A 20 -25.06 -31.17 -7.89
N LEU A 21 -24.40 -30.60 -8.89
CA LEU A 21 -24.43 -29.17 -9.20
C LEU A 21 -24.90 -28.94 -10.63
N GLU A 22 -25.64 -27.86 -10.84
CA GLU A 22 -25.97 -27.38 -12.18
C GLU A 22 -24.70 -26.92 -12.92
N SER A 23 -24.66 -27.10 -14.24
CA SER A 23 -23.47 -26.86 -15.06
C SER A 23 -22.95 -25.41 -14.97
N ASN A 24 -23.85 -24.44 -14.84
CA ASN A 24 -23.52 -23.02 -14.66
C ASN A 24 -22.82 -22.75 -13.31
N ILE A 25 -23.21 -23.44 -12.24
CA ILE A 25 -22.61 -23.32 -10.90
C ILE A 25 -21.22 -23.94 -10.93
N LEU A 26 -21.05 -25.09 -11.59
CA LEU A 26 -19.74 -25.73 -11.75
C LEU A 26 -18.75 -24.82 -12.50
N GLU A 27 -19.20 -24.13 -13.56
CA GLU A 27 -18.36 -23.15 -14.25
C GLU A 27 -17.94 -21.98 -13.36
N GLN A 28 -18.84 -21.50 -12.49
CA GLN A 28 -18.53 -20.44 -11.54
C GLN A 28 -17.50 -20.90 -10.51
N ILE A 29 -17.63 -22.12 -9.99
CA ILE A 29 -16.66 -22.73 -9.07
C ILE A 29 -15.27 -22.78 -9.72
N LYS A 30 -15.17 -23.22 -10.97
CA LYS A 30 -13.89 -23.24 -11.71
C LYS A 30 -13.30 -21.86 -11.94
N LYS A 31 -14.14 -20.85 -12.21
CA LYS A 31 -13.70 -19.45 -12.30
C LYS A 31 -13.18 -18.95 -10.96
N ILE A 32 -13.86 -19.25 -9.86
CA ILE A 32 -13.45 -18.86 -8.50
C ILE A 32 -12.14 -19.54 -8.12
N GLN A 33 -12.02 -20.84 -8.37
CA GLN A 33 -10.77 -21.59 -8.17
C GLN A 33 -9.60 -20.90 -8.87
N LYS A 34 -9.75 -20.59 -10.16
CA LYS A 34 -8.71 -19.92 -10.95
C LYS A 34 -8.40 -18.51 -10.44
N ASN A 35 -9.42 -17.76 -10.02
CA ASN A 35 -9.27 -16.38 -9.57
C ASN A 35 -8.69 -16.26 -8.16
N GLN A 36 -8.97 -17.25 -7.29
CA GLN A 36 -8.51 -17.29 -5.89
C GLN A 36 -7.29 -18.20 -5.70
N ASN A 37 -6.79 -18.81 -6.79
CA ASN A 37 -5.64 -19.70 -6.81
C ASN A 37 -5.77 -20.87 -5.81
N LEU A 38 -6.97 -21.43 -5.74
CA LEU A 38 -7.30 -22.57 -4.89
C LEU A 38 -6.90 -23.89 -5.57
N LYS A 39 -6.63 -24.92 -4.77
CA LYS A 39 -6.01 -26.15 -5.26
C LYS A 39 -6.92 -26.92 -6.22
N ASP A 40 -8.19 -27.07 -5.86
CA ASP A 40 -9.20 -27.76 -6.65
C ASP A 40 -10.61 -27.18 -6.37
N GLU A 41 -11.62 -27.69 -7.05
CA GLU A 41 -13.01 -27.29 -6.84
C GLU A 41 -13.52 -27.61 -5.43
N ARG A 42 -12.93 -28.60 -4.74
CA ARG A 42 -13.33 -28.95 -3.37
C ARG A 42 -12.91 -27.87 -2.38
N ASP A 43 -11.72 -27.29 -2.56
CA ASP A 43 -11.29 -26.14 -1.75
C ASP A 43 -12.29 -24.98 -1.86
N VAL A 44 -12.82 -24.71 -3.06
CA VAL A 44 -13.84 -23.65 -3.25
C VAL A 44 -15.11 -23.96 -2.43
N ILE A 45 -15.55 -25.22 -2.44
CA ILE A 45 -16.75 -25.66 -1.70
C ILE A 45 -16.51 -25.61 -0.19
N ILE A 46 -15.33 -26.05 0.28
CA ILE A 46 -14.96 -25.98 1.70
C ILE A 46 -14.95 -24.52 2.17
N HIS A 47 -14.29 -23.63 1.43
CA HIS A 47 -14.26 -22.20 1.76
C HIS A 47 -15.68 -21.61 1.76
N ALA A 48 -16.55 -22.02 0.85
CA ALA A 48 -17.94 -21.55 0.81
C ALA A 48 -18.74 -22.02 2.04
N ILE A 49 -18.55 -23.27 2.47
CA ILE A 49 -19.19 -23.84 3.66
C ILE A 49 -18.67 -23.14 4.92
N GLU A 50 -17.36 -22.93 5.04
CA GLU A 50 -16.75 -22.21 6.17
C GLU A 50 -17.31 -20.79 6.25
N LYS A 51 -17.37 -20.06 5.13
CA LYS A 51 -17.95 -18.72 5.08
C LYS A 51 -19.44 -18.70 5.44
N TYR A 52 -20.18 -19.71 5.00
CA TYR A 52 -21.60 -19.84 5.34
C TYR A 52 -21.78 -20.11 6.83
N TYR A 53 -20.91 -20.92 7.42
CA TYR A 53 -20.91 -21.21 8.85
C TYR A 53 -20.54 -19.97 9.68
N GLU A 54 -19.52 -19.22 9.28
CA GLU A 54 -19.19 -17.90 9.85
C GLU A 54 -20.39 -16.95 9.78
N LYS A 55 -21.06 -16.89 8.63
CA LYS A 55 -22.25 -16.05 8.43
C LYS A 55 -23.42 -16.50 9.33
N MET A 56 -23.66 -17.80 9.47
CA MET A 56 -24.71 -18.32 10.35
C MET A 56 -24.44 -18.07 11.83
N ASN A 57 -23.18 -18.15 12.26
CA ASN A 57 -22.79 -17.81 13.63
C ASN A 57 -22.83 -16.28 13.90
N SER A 58 -22.80 -15.46 12.85
CA SER A 58 -22.96 -14.00 12.95
C SER A 58 -24.42 -13.50 13.02
N ASN A 59 -25.42 -14.37 12.82
CA ASN A 59 -26.84 -14.00 12.85
C ASN A 59 -27.47 -13.94 14.27
N ILE A 60 -26.66 -13.84 15.33
CA ILE A 60 -27.16 -13.47 16.66
C ILE A 60 -27.25 -11.93 16.70
N PRO A 61 -28.45 -11.33 16.86
CA PRO A 61 -28.55 -9.88 16.90
C PRO A 61 -28.11 -9.40 18.28
N LYS A 62 -26.91 -8.81 18.38
CA LYS A 62 -26.59 -7.69 19.28
C LYS A 62 -25.20 -7.08 19.01
N GLN A 63 -25.27 -5.81 18.60
CA GLN A 63 -24.43 -4.67 18.98
C GLN A 63 -22.95 -4.68 18.56
N GLN A 64 -22.64 -3.76 17.63
CA GLN A 64 -21.56 -2.75 17.58
C GLN A 64 -20.18 -2.95 18.25
N ASP A 65 -19.97 -3.93 19.15
CA ASP A 65 -18.77 -4.07 19.98
C ASP A 65 -17.82 -5.19 19.52
N ASN A 66 -18.15 -5.94 18.46
CA ASN A 66 -17.28 -7.03 17.96
C ASN A 66 -16.33 -6.64 16.82
N LEU A 67 -16.25 -5.36 16.45
CA LEU A 67 -15.09 -4.86 15.71
C LEU A 67 -13.84 -4.74 16.59
N ASP A 68 -14.00 -4.73 17.93
CA ASP A 68 -12.89 -4.55 18.86
C ASP A 68 -12.28 -5.89 19.34
N ASN A 69 -12.96 -7.02 19.12
CA ASN A 69 -12.50 -8.35 19.58
C ASN A 69 -11.74 -9.18 18.53
N GLU A 70 -11.50 -8.65 17.32
CA GLU A 70 -10.59 -9.26 16.34
C GLU A 70 -9.17 -8.63 16.36
N PHE A 71 -8.87 -7.87 17.42
CA PHE A 71 -7.59 -7.16 17.63
C PHE A 71 -6.68 -7.82 18.68
N SER A 72 -6.65 -9.16 18.73
CA SER A 72 -5.73 -9.90 19.63
C SER A 72 -4.27 -9.90 19.17
N ARG A 73 -3.95 -9.27 18.02
CA ARG A 73 -2.59 -8.95 17.58
C ARG A 73 -2.29 -7.50 17.94
N LYS A 74 -1.11 -7.21 18.49
CA LYS A 74 -0.64 -5.82 18.64
C LYS A 74 -0.79 -5.09 17.30
N ILE A 75 -1.30 -3.88 17.33
CA ILE A 75 -1.53 -3.04 16.16
C ILE A 75 -0.70 -1.78 16.35
N PHE A 76 -0.33 -1.13 15.25
CA PHE A 76 0.47 0.08 15.34
C PHE A 76 -0.28 1.17 16.13
N ASP A 77 0.41 1.71 17.13
CA ASP A 77 -0.06 2.68 18.12
C ASP A 77 0.57 4.07 17.91
N GLY A 78 1.26 4.28 16.78
CA GLY A 78 2.01 5.51 16.52
C GLY A 78 3.37 5.57 17.21
N LYS A 79 3.68 4.71 18.18
CA LYS A 79 4.92 4.76 18.97
C LYS A 79 5.99 3.84 18.40
N LEU A 80 7.22 4.36 18.32
CA LEU A 80 8.41 3.62 17.95
C LEU A 80 9.51 3.87 18.96
N ASP A 81 10.10 2.79 19.45
CA ASP A 81 11.34 2.81 20.22
C ASP A 81 12.50 2.77 19.22
N LEU A 82 13.01 3.94 18.85
CA LEU A 82 14.05 4.08 17.82
C LEU A 82 15.40 3.54 18.29
N GLU A 83 15.71 3.63 19.58
CA GLU A 83 16.96 3.10 20.15
C GLU A 83 16.96 1.57 20.02
N LYS A 84 15.90 0.91 20.48
CA LYS A 84 15.75 -0.54 20.34
C LYS A 84 15.71 -0.98 18.87
N LEU A 85 15.11 -0.17 17.99
CA LEU A 85 15.11 -0.45 16.55
C LEU A 85 16.53 -0.44 15.99
N GLU A 86 17.34 0.57 16.33
CA GLU A 86 18.74 0.66 15.90
C GLU A 86 19.55 -0.54 16.38
N GLU A 87 19.41 -0.93 17.64
CA GLU A 87 20.08 -2.11 18.22
C GLU A 87 19.79 -3.41 17.43
N ILE A 88 18.53 -3.65 17.07
CA ILE A 88 18.13 -4.85 16.31
C ILE A 88 18.70 -4.81 14.89
N LEU A 89 18.69 -3.64 14.24
CA LEU A 89 19.09 -3.50 12.84
C LEU A 89 20.61 -3.58 12.62
N VAL A 90 21.43 -3.36 13.65
CA VAL A 90 22.89 -3.59 13.59
C VAL A 90 23.22 -5.05 13.26
N LEU A 91 22.31 -5.98 13.56
CA LEU A 91 22.50 -7.42 13.32
C LEU A 91 22.28 -7.84 11.85
N ILE A 92 21.87 -6.94 10.97
CA ILE A 92 21.56 -7.26 9.57
C ILE A 92 22.85 -7.46 8.78
N LYS A 93 22.95 -8.62 8.12
CA LYS A 93 23.90 -8.87 7.03
C LYS A 93 23.18 -8.73 5.68
N SER A 94 23.69 -7.89 4.80
CA SER A 94 23.15 -7.62 3.46
C SER A 94 23.59 -8.70 2.46
N GLU A 95 23.10 -9.92 2.66
CA GLU A 95 23.40 -11.08 1.81
C GLU A 95 22.13 -11.57 1.11
N ASN A 96 22.26 -12.05 -0.14
CA ASN A 96 21.18 -12.66 -0.92
C ASN A 96 19.92 -11.77 -1.11
N LEU A 97 20.14 -10.45 -1.25
CA LEU A 97 19.05 -9.50 -1.44
C LEU A 97 18.43 -9.60 -2.83
N ILE A 98 17.11 -9.49 -2.89
CA ILE A 98 16.35 -9.35 -4.13
C ILE A 98 16.71 -8.01 -4.76
N LYS A 99 17.21 -8.05 -6.00
CA LYS A 99 17.60 -6.85 -6.74
C LYS A 99 16.38 -6.03 -7.13
N LYS A 100 16.48 -4.71 -7.01
CA LYS A 100 15.47 -3.79 -7.51
C LYS A 100 15.56 -3.67 -9.03
N LEU A 101 14.42 -3.78 -9.71
CA LEU A 101 14.32 -3.53 -11.15
C LEU A 101 14.03 -2.06 -11.45
N PRO A 102 14.47 -1.55 -12.61
CA PRO A 102 14.05 -0.25 -13.09
C PRO A 102 12.55 -0.23 -13.41
N GLN A 103 11.91 0.94 -13.29
CA GLN A 103 10.45 1.06 -13.40
C GLN A 103 9.91 0.59 -14.76
N HIS A 104 10.69 0.73 -15.83
CA HIS A 104 10.26 0.33 -17.16
C HIS A 104 10.19 -1.20 -17.34
N GLU A 105 10.95 -1.97 -16.55
CA GLU A 105 10.84 -3.45 -16.54
C GLU A 105 9.61 -3.91 -15.75
N ILE A 106 9.22 -3.17 -14.72
CA ILE A 106 8.04 -3.49 -13.90
C ILE A 106 6.74 -3.02 -14.59
N TYR A 107 6.77 -1.84 -15.21
CA TYR A 107 5.58 -1.09 -15.64
C TYR A 107 5.52 -0.75 -17.12
N ASN A 108 6.39 -1.34 -17.92
CA ASN A 108 6.63 -0.98 -19.31
C ASN A 108 7.23 0.43 -19.43
N LYS A 109 7.70 0.78 -20.63
CA LYS A 109 8.40 2.04 -20.87
C LYS A 109 7.54 3.30 -20.67
N SER A 110 6.22 3.17 -20.73
CA SER A 110 5.28 4.23 -20.34
C SER A 110 5.35 4.63 -18.86
N GLY A 111 5.94 3.77 -18.02
CA GLY A 111 6.18 4.03 -16.60
C GLY A 111 7.62 4.39 -16.25
N ALA A 112 8.50 4.55 -17.24
CA ALA A 112 9.91 4.81 -17.03
C ALA A 112 10.13 6.13 -16.25
N GLY A 113 11.00 6.08 -15.24
CA GLY A 113 11.39 7.28 -14.48
C GLY A 113 10.27 7.91 -13.64
N LEU A 114 9.19 7.19 -13.34
CA LEU A 114 8.01 7.70 -12.63
C LEU A 114 7.69 6.92 -11.35
N ILE A 115 7.20 7.62 -10.33
CA ILE A 115 6.61 7.08 -9.08
C ILE A 115 5.12 6.70 -9.30
N HIS A 116 4.54 7.02 -10.46
CA HIS A 116 3.10 7.19 -10.73
C HIS A 116 2.14 6.06 -10.29
N ARG A 117 2.55 4.79 -10.23
CA ARG A 117 1.59 3.68 -10.03
C ARG A 117 0.96 3.60 -8.63
N PHE A 118 1.47 4.34 -7.64
CA PHE A 118 0.98 4.20 -6.26
C PHE A 118 -0.24 5.05 -5.92
N GLN A 119 -0.81 5.80 -6.88
CA GLN A 119 -1.71 6.93 -6.59
C GLN A 119 -1.21 7.83 -5.45
N THR A 120 0.11 7.86 -5.27
CA THR A 120 0.94 9.04 -5.03
C THR A 120 0.55 9.93 -3.87
N LYS A 121 0.23 9.30 -2.75
CA LYS A 121 0.46 9.87 -1.44
C LYS A 121 1.67 9.22 -0.81
N ILE A 122 2.53 10.02 -0.18
CA ILE A 122 3.70 9.51 0.53
C ILE A 122 3.32 9.06 1.95
N LEU A 123 2.22 9.58 2.50
CA LEU A 123 1.84 9.28 3.88
C LEU A 123 1.57 7.77 4.10
N PRO A 124 0.88 7.04 3.20
CA PRO A 124 0.75 5.58 3.32
C PRO A 124 2.11 4.85 3.27
N VAL A 125 3.10 5.38 2.56
CA VAL A 125 4.47 4.83 2.54
C VAL A 125 5.13 5.00 3.90
N LYS A 126 5.15 6.23 4.43
CA LYS A 126 5.69 6.53 5.76
C LYS A 126 5.00 5.69 6.84
N PHE A 127 3.67 5.62 6.82
CA PHE A 127 2.88 4.81 7.74
C PHE A 127 3.24 3.31 7.67
N SER A 128 3.33 2.75 6.46
CA SER A 128 3.69 1.34 6.28
C SER A 128 5.11 1.05 6.78
N LEU A 129 6.05 1.97 6.54
CA LEU A 129 7.43 1.85 7.02
C LEU A 129 7.52 1.89 8.56
N MET A 130 6.71 2.74 9.20
CA MET A 130 6.57 2.75 10.67
C MET A 130 5.96 1.45 11.20
N CYS A 131 4.96 0.88 10.50
CA CYS A 131 4.40 -0.43 10.84
C CYS A 131 5.47 -1.53 10.79
N LEU A 132 6.30 -1.57 9.74
CA LEU A 132 7.41 -2.53 9.64
C LEU A 132 8.38 -2.36 10.80
N SER A 133 8.74 -1.11 11.12
CA SER A 133 9.63 -0.78 12.23
C SER A 133 9.08 -1.29 13.57
N LYS A 134 7.77 -1.11 13.81
CA LYS A 134 7.09 -1.64 15.00
C LYS A 134 7.16 -3.17 15.06
N MET A 135 6.90 -3.85 13.93
CA MET A 135 6.99 -5.31 13.88
C MET A 135 8.39 -5.82 14.18
N ILE A 136 9.44 -5.16 13.68
CA ILE A 136 10.83 -5.50 13.98
C ILE A 136 11.10 -5.44 15.49
N ILE A 137 10.65 -4.35 16.14
CA ILE A 137 10.80 -4.15 17.59
C ILE A 137 10.01 -5.20 18.40
N GLU A 138 8.77 -5.48 18.00
CA GLU A 138 7.87 -6.38 18.71
C GLU A 138 8.27 -7.85 18.58
N GLN A 139 8.71 -8.26 17.39
CA GLN A 139 9.18 -9.62 17.14
C GLN A 139 10.63 -9.83 17.55
N ASN A 140 11.36 -8.74 17.88
CA ASN A 140 12.80 -8.75 18.12
C ASN A 140 13.57 -9.45 16.99
N ASN A 141 13.12 -9.23 15.75
CA ASN A 141 13.64 -9.88 14.56
C ASN A 141 13.79 -8.82 13.44
N PRO A 142 14.99 -8.61 12.89
CA PRO A 142 15.19 -7.63 11.82
C PRO A 142 14.48 -7.99 10.52
N TRP A 143 14.14 -9.27 10.28
CA TRP A 143 13.54 -9.74 9.03
C TRP A 143 12.09 -10.20 9.25
N ILE A 144 11.15 -9.49 8.64
CA ILE A 144 9.71 -9.73 8.79
C ILE A 144 9.13 -10.39 7.53
N ASP A 145 8.30 -11.41 7.70
CA ASP A 145 7.58 -12.01 6.56
C ASP A 145 6.67 -10.98 5.88
N LEU A 146 6.76 -10.86 4.55
CA LEU A 146 6.03 -9.86 3.79
C LEU A 146 4.50 -10.01 3.91
N ASN A 147 3.97 -11.23 4.03
CA ASN A 147 2.52 -11.44 4.17
C ASN A 147 2.05 -11.08 5.58
N GLU A 148 2.84 -11.39 6.61
CA GLU A 148 2.57 -10.89 7.97
C GLU A 148 2.59 -9.37 8.00
N PHE A 149 3.58 -8.75 7.36
CA PHE A 149 3.67 -7.29 7.27
C PHE A 149 2.46 -6.67 6.57
N LYS A 150 2.01 -7.24 5.45
CA LYS A 150 0.78 -6.78 4.76
C LYS A 150 -0.44 -6.81 5.67
N ASN A 151 -0.62 -7.92 6.40
CA ASN A 151 -1.76 -8.08 7.29
C ASN A 151 -1.70 -7.04 8.41
N TYR A 152 -0.55 -6.90 9.06
CA TYR A 152 -0.34 -5.92 10.13
C TYR A 152 -0.55 -4.47 9.65
N ALA A 153 0.08 -4.08 8.54
CA ALA A 153 -0.02 -2.73 7.99
C ALA A 153 -1.45 -2.41 7.55
N SER A 154 -2.17 -3.37 6.94
CA SER A 154 -3.54 -3.14 6.48
C SER A 154 -4.54 -2.98 7.61
N GLN A 155 -4.41 -3.75 8.71
CA GLN A 155 -5.27 -3.58 9.88
C GLN A 155 -4.94 -2.28 10.62
N SER A 156 -3.65 -1.97 10.79
CA SER A 156 -3.20 -0.70 11.35
C SER A 156 -3.73 0.50 10.56
N ALA A 157 -3.70 0.41 9.23
CA ALA A 157 -4.18 1.47 8.35
C ALA A 157 -5.68 1.74 8.49
N LYS A 158 -6.51 0.69 8.68
CA LYS A 158 -7.95 0.87 8.94
C LYS A 158 -8.20 1.62 10.25
N ILE A 159 -7.46 1.29 11.31
CA ILE A 159 -7.56 1.96 12.61
C ILE A 159 -7.09 3.40 12.52
N PHE A 160 -5.97 3.65 11.84
CA PHE A 160 -5.48 5.00 11.59
C PHE A 160 -6.53 5.87 10.90
N ILE A 161 -7.20 5.36 9.86
CA ILE A 161 -8.28 6.10 9.19
C ILE A 161 -9.49 6.30 10.11
N LYS A 162 -9.91 5.28 10.88
CA LYS A 162 -11.00 5.42 11.86
C LYS A 162 -10.69 6.54 12.86
N LYS A 163 -9.49 6.54 13.43
CA LYS A 163 -9.03 7.59 14.36
C LYS A 163 -8.91 8.96 13.70
N PHE A 164 -8.36 9.03 12.49
CA PHE A 164 -8.27 10.28 11.72
C PHE A 164 -9.65 10.87 11.46
N ASP A 165 -10.62 10.05 11.06
CA ASP A 165 -12.00 10.48 10.78
C ASP A 165 -12.72 10.98 12.03
N SER A 166 -12.38 10.44 13.20
CA SER A 166 -12.88 10.93 14.50
C SER A 166 -12.11 12.14 15.05
N SER A 167 -11.01 12.56 14.41
CA SER A 167 -10.17 13.65 14.90
C SER A 167 -10.67 15.03 14.48
N LEU A 168 -10.28 16.07 15.21
CA LEU A 168 -10.61 17.47 14.91
C LEU A 168 -10.01 17.99 13.58
N ILE A 169 -8.98 17.31 13.07
CA ILE A 169 -8.23 17.71 11.87
C ILE A 169 -8.69 17.01 10.59
N HIS A 170 -9.74 16.18 10.65
CA HIS A 170 -10.18 15.36 9.52
C HIS A 170 -10.55 16.16 8.25
N THR A 171 -10.98 17.42 8.41
CA THR A 171 -11.28 18.34 7.30
C THR A 171 -10.07 19.12 6.81
N LYS A 172 -9.02 19.26 7.63
CA LYS A 172 -7.83 20.06 7.33
C LYS A 172 -6.91 19.36 6.33
N PHE A 173 -6.78 18.04 6.44
CA PHE A 173 -5.83 17.26 5.64
C PHE A 173 -6.51 16.23 4.74
N LYS A 174 -6.02 16.08 3.51
CA LYS A 174 -6.49 15.06 2.55
C LYS A 174 -5.76 13.73 2.72
N VAL A 175 -5.89 13.12 3.90
CA VAL A 175 -5.13 11.93 4.34
C VAL A 175 -5.62 10.62 3.72
N LYS A 176 -6.93 10.48 3.51
CA LYS A 176 -7.57 9.21 3.13
C LYS A 176 -7.07 8.57 1.82
N THR A 177 -6.44 9.35 0.94
CA THR A 177 -6.03 8.84 -0.38
C THR A 177 -4.86 7.87 -0.24
N GLY A 178 -5.03 6.65 -0.78
CA GLY A 178 -4.02 5.59 -0.73
C GLY A 178 -4.18 4.62 0.44
N PHE A 179 -4.87 5.02 1.51
CA PHE A 179 -5.21 4.10 2.61
C PHE A 179 -6.43 3.22 2.27
N PRO A 180 -6.61 2.08 2.96
CA PRO A 180 -7.83 1.28 2.90
C PRO A 180 -9.01 2.09 3.42
N ILE A 181 -9.96 2.43 2.55
CA ILE A 181 -11.15 3.21 2.92
C ILE A 181 -12.43 2.50 2.49
N ILE A 182 -13.45 2.64 3.33
CA ILE A 182 -14.82 2.31 2.94
C ILE A 182 -15.44 3.58 2.36
N LYS A 183 -15.68 3.59 1.04
CA LYS A 183 -16.54 4.60 0.43
C LYS A 183 -17.99 4.17 0.63
N VAL A 184 -18.54 4.49 1.80
CA VAL A 184 -19.97 4.30 2.05
C VAL A 184 -20.71 5.35 1.22
N ASN A 185 -21.35 4.91 0.15
CA ASN A 185 -22.44 5.67 -0.45
C ASN A 185 -23.74 5.04 0.07
N GLU A 186 -24.74 5.85 0.37
CA GLU A 186 -26.03 5.45 0.98
C GLU A 186 -26.87 4.44 0.17
N PHE A 187 -26.40 3.99 -1.01
CA PHE A 187 -27.13 3.16 -1.95
C PHE A 187 -26.43 1.83 -2.31
N LYS A 188 -25.53 1.31 -1.47
CA LYS A 188 -24.79 0.06 -1.77
C LYS A 188 -25.17 -1.07 -0.83
N SER A 189 -25.27 -2.27 -1.39
CA SER A 189 -25.45 -3.50 -0.61
C SER A 189 -24.25 -3.76 0.31
N GLU A 190 -24.43 -4.53 1.39
CA GLU A 190 -23.34 -4.94 2.27
C GLU A 190 -22.23 -5.67 1.49
N ASP A 191 -22.61 -6.55 0.54
CA ASP A 191 -21.67 -7.28 -0.32
C ASP A 191 -20.80 -6.34 -1.16
N ASP A 192 -21.39 -5.26 -1.70
CA ASP A 192 -20.66 -4.23 -2.45
C ASP A 192 -19.67 -3.46 -1.56
N ILE A 193 -20.05 -3.18 -0.32
CA ILE A 193 -19.20 -2.50 0.67
C ILE A 193 -17.99 -3.37 1.01
N HIS A 194 -18.21 -4.67 1.28
CA HIS A 194 -17.13 -5.63 1.54
C HIS A 194 -16.18 -5.77 0.35
N LEU A 195 -16.71 -5.84 -0.88
CA LEU A 195 -15.89 -5.94 -2.08
C LEU A 195 -15.04 -4.68 -2.31
N LEU A 196 -15.60 -3.49 -2.06
CA LEU A 196 -14.87 -2.23 -2.18
C LEU A 196 -13.73 -2.12 -1.15
N LEU A 197 -14.00 -2.52 0.09
CA LEU A 197 -12.97 -2.56 1.13
C LEU A 197 -11.86 -3.55 0.76
N ALA A 198 -12.22 -4.77 0.33
CA ALA A 198 -11.25 -5.77 -0.09
C ALA A 198 -10.36 -5.28 -1.22
N ARG A 199 -10.93 -4.60 -2.23
CA ARG A 199 -10.16 -3.97 -3.32
C ARG A 199 -9.24 -2.86 -2.81
N SER A 200 -9.70 -2.03 -1.88
CA SER A 200 -8.89 -0.95 -1.30
C SER A 200 -7.74 -1.49 -0.45
N VAL A 201 -7.97 -2.54 0.33
CA VAL A 201 -6.93 -3.24 1.12
C VAL A 201 -5.90 -3.91 0.20
N LYS A 202 -6.38 -4.63 -0.82
CA LYS A 202 -5.51 -5.25 -1.82
C LYS A 202 -4.62 -4.19 -2.47
N ARG A 203 -5.21 -3.09 -2.90
CA ARG A 203 -4.45 -1.99 -3.50
C ARG A 203 -3.43 -1.40 -2.53
N PHE A 204 -3.83 -1.12 -1.28
CA PHE A 204 -2.90 -0.60 -0.27
C PHE A 204 -1.68 -1.53 -0.07
N THR A 205 -1.93 -2.82 0.11
CA THR A 205 -0.88 -3.81 0.34
C THR A 205 -0.01 -4.06 -0.89
N GLU A 206 -0.58 -4.06 -2.10
CA GLU A 206 0.15 -4.30 -3.33
C GLU A 206 0.92 -3.08 -3.86
N GLU A 207 0.37 -1.87 -3.68
CA GLU A 207 0.96 -0.63 -4.16
C GLU A 207 1.93 -0.04 -3.14
N PHE A 208 1.62 -0.02 -1.83
CA PHE A 208 2.49 0.64 -0.86
C PHE A 208 3.43 -0.33 -0.16
N VAL A 209 2.90 -1.43 0.37
CA VAL A 209 3.66 -2.39 1.19
C VAL A 209 4.63 -3.21 0.33
N GLY A 210 4.11 -3.94 -0.65
CA GLY A 210 4.91 -4.71 -1.61
C GLY A 210 4.18 -5.92 -2.18
N ARG A 211 4.59 -6.43 -3.33
CA ARG A 211 4.05 -7.67 -3.92
C ARG A 211 5.12 -8.40 -4.72
N LYS A 212 5.03 -9.72 -4.72
CA LYS A 212 5.81 -10.56 -5.63
C LYS A 212 5.37 -10.32 -7.08
N LEU A 213 6.33 -10.14 -7.98
CA LEU A 213 6.10 -10.00 -9.41
C LEU A 213 6.32 -11.37 -10.07
N GLN A 214 5.40 -11.80 -10.94
CA GLN A 214 5.43 -13.13 -11.58
C GLN A 214 6.08 -13.13 -12.97
N LYS A 215 6.58 -11.99 -13.46
CA LYS A 215 7.00 -11.84 -14.87
C LYS A 215 8.44 -12.26 -15.17
N HIS A 216 9.26 -12.57 -14.17
CA HIS A 216 10.69 -12.82 -14.34
C HIS A 216 11.11 -14.19 -13.82
N LYS A 217 12.22 -14.73 -14.36
CA LYS A 217 12.79 -16.03 -13.95
C LYS A 217 13.18 -16.06 -12.47
N ASP A 218 13.52 -14.91 -11.90
CA ASP A 218 13.84 -14.71 -10.49
C ASP A 218 12.68 -14.06 -9.72
N VAL A 219 12.64 -14.26 -8.40
CA VAL A 219 11.67 -13.57 -7.54
C VAL A 219 11.97 -12.08 -7.52
N GLN A 220 10.96 -11.30 -7.85
CA GLN A 220 11.03 -9.84 -7.92
C GLN A 220 9.93 -9.22 -7.06
N ILE A 221 10.14 -7.99 -6.60
CA ILE A 221 9.19 -7.27 -5.76
C ILE A 221 8.87 -5.92 -6.39
N GLY A 222 7.59 -5.58 -6.40
CA GLY A 222 7.11 -4.23 -6.71
C GLY A 222 6.37 -3.64 -5.51
N GLY A 223 6.17 -2.33 -5.50
CA GLY A 223 5.56 -1.61 -4.38
C GLY A 223 6.41 -0.43 -3.90
N ALA A 224 5.76 0.58 -3.34
CA ALA A 224 6.38 1.88 -3.05
C ALA A 224 7.56 1.77 -2.09
N LEU A 225 7.43 0.99 -1.01
CA LEU A 225 8.53 0.82 -0.05
C LEU A 225 9.80 0.26 -0.72
N PHE A 226 9.66 -0.71 -1.62
CA PHE A 226 10.78 -1.34 -2.32
C PHE A 226 11.31 -0.43 -3.45
N GLU A 227 10.41 0.17 -4.22
CA GLU A 227 10.77 0.99 -5.37
C GLU A 227 11.32 2.37 -4.98
N MET A 228 10.99 2.90 -3.81
CA MET A 228 11.66 4.06 -3.22
C MET A 228 12.97 3.69 -2.51
N SER A 229 13.29 2.39 -2.48
CA SER A 229 14.44 1.80 -1.79
C SER A 229 14.46 2.20 -0.32
N LEU A 230 13.32 2.02 0.35
CA LEU A 230 13.16 2.21 1.80
C LEU A 230 13.25 0.87 2.53
N ILE A 231 12.96 -0.24 1.86
CA ILE A 231 13.12 -1.59 2.40
C ILE A 231 14.06 -2.42 1.55
N GLU A 232 14.67 -3.42 2.20
CA GLU A 232 15.38 -4.52 1.55
C GLU A 232 14.55 -5.79 1.66
N ALA A 233 14.78 -6.74 0.77
CA ALA A 233 14.05 -8.00 0.74
C ALA A 233 14.97 -9.15 0.38
N LYS A 234 14.69 -10.33 0.93
CA LYS A 234 15.37 -11.58 0.58
C LYS A 234 14.41 -12.76 0.63
N ILE A 235 14.83 -13.85 0.01
CA ILE A 235 14.18 -15.15 0.19
C ILE A 235 14.93 -15.88 1.29
N ILE A 236 14.19 -16.47 2.23
CA ILE A 236 14.76 -17.41 3.19
C ILE A 236 14.12 -18.76 2.85
N ASP A 237 14.94 -19.67 2.33
CA ASP A 237 14.54 -21.06 2.13
C ASP A 237 14.82 -21.83 3.43
N ASP A 238 13.77 -22.38 4.03
CA ASP A 238 13.91 -23.25 5.19
C ASP A 238 14.05 -24.69 4.69
N GLU A 239 15.25 -25.28 4.80
CA GLU A 239 15.54 -26.64 4.33
C GLU A 239 14.63 -27.71 4.97
N ASN A 240 14.01 -27.41 6.12
CA ASN A 240 13.16 -28.35 6.87
C ASN A 240 11.66 -28.27 6.53
N ILE A 241 11.22 -27.23 5.82
CA ILE A 241 9.81 -27.05 5.44
C ILE A 241 9.76 -26.96 3.92
N LYS A 242 8.98 -27.82 3.26
CA LYS A 242 8.69 -27.75 1.80
C LYS A 242 7.94 -26.46 1.37
N LYS A 243 8.08 -25.35 2.10
CA LYS A 243 7.63 -24.00 1.74
C LYS A 243 8.81 -23.27 1.11
N THR A 244 9.06 -23.56 -0.16
CA THR A 244 9.96 -22.75 -0.99
C THR A 244 9.43 -21.32 -1.08
N GLY A 245 10.27 -20.30 -0.80
CA GLY A 245 10.09 -18.96 -1.36
C GLY A 245 9.29 -17.92 -0.56
N ASN A 246 9.29 -17.94 0.78
CA ASN A 246 8.77 -16.80 1.55
C ASN A 246 9.69 -15.58 1.42
N ILE A 247 9.08 -14.41 1.24
CA ILE A 247 9.79 -13.15 1.10
C ILE A 247 9.84 -12.47 2.47
N TYR A 248 11.05 -12.20 2.93
CA TYR A 248 11.29 -11.44 4.15
C TYR A 248 11.78 -10.05 3.80
N VAL A 249 11.35 -9.05 4.57
CA VAL A 249 11.68 -7.64 4.37
C VAL A 249 12.25 -7.01 5.63
N THR A 250 13.11 -6.01 5.45
CA THR A 250 13.68 -5.20 6.52
C THR A 250 13.87 -3.75 6.07
N LEU A 251 14.27 -2.87 6.98
CA LEU A 251 14.57 -1.47 6.65
C LEU A 251 15.94 -1.37 5.96
N SER A 252 15.98 -0.68 4.83
CA SER A 252 17.23 -0.18 4.24
C SER A 252 17.77 1.02 5.03
N GLU A 253 19.01 1.45 4.78
CA GLU A 253 19.56 2.69 5.36
C GLU A 253 18.67 3.92 5.11
N SER A 254 18.15 4.08 3.88
CA SER A 254 17.18 5.14 3.56
C SER A 254 15.87 4.98 4.33
N GLY A 255 15.44 3.74 4.59
CA GLY A 255 14.27 3.45 5.41
C GLY A 255 14.46 3.85 6.87
N LYS A 256 15.62 3.51 7.45
CA LYS A 256 16.00 3.88 8.82
C LYS A 256 15.99 5.40 9.00
N GLU A 257 16.66 6.12 8.11
CA GLU A 257 16.69 7.59 8.07
C GLU A 257 15.28 8.17 7.96
N PHE A 258 14.46 7.66 7.04
CA PHE A 258 13.12 8.21 6.88
C PHE A 258 12.20 7.94 8.08
N VAL A 259 12.30 6.79 8.74
CA VAL A 259 11.50 6.43 9.93
C VAL A 259 11.82 7.33 11.11
N SER A 260 13.09 7.69 11.31
CA SER A 260 13.55 8.44 12.48
C SER A 260 12.99 9.86 12.55
N TYR A 261 12.60 10.45 11.41
CA TYR A 261 11.87 11.71 11.40
C TYR A 261 10.46 11.54 11.98
N LYS A 262 10.14 12.30 13.03
CA LYS A 262 8.81 12.28 13.65
C LYS A 262 7.74 12.81 12.69
N ASN A 263 6.60 12.13 12.66
CA ASN A 263 5.44 12.58 11.88
C ASN A 263 4.32 13.03 12.84
N GLN A 264 4.22 14.35 13.02
CA GLN A 264 3.28 14.96 13.97
C GLN A 264 1.81 14.60 13.69
N LEU A 265 1.45 14.41 12.42
CA LEU A 265 0.10 14.00 12.03
C LEU A 265 -0.23 12.61 12.58
N ILE A 266 0.66 11.64 12.38
CA ILE A 266 0.48 10.28 12.90
C ILE A 266 0.46 10.31 14.44
N ASP A 267 1.40 11.02 15.06
CA ASP A 267 1.46 11.15 16.52
C ASP A 267 0.16 11.74 17.08
N PHE A 268 -0.39 12.77 16.44
CA PHE A 268 -1.63 13.41 16.87
C PHE A 268 -2.84 12.48 16.72
N VAL A 269 -2.97 11.78 15.58
CA VAL A 269 -4.07 10.83 15.34
C VAL A 269 -4.08 9.69 16.34
N PHE A 270 -2.90 9.26 16.82
CA PHE A 270 -2.76 8.25 17.88
C PHE A 270 -2.69 8.83 19.30
N GLU A 271 -2.94 10.13 19.48
CA GLU A 271 -2.97 10.80 20.79
C GLU A 271 -1.62 10.76 21.53
N ASN A 272 -0.52 10.58 20.80
CA ASN A 272 0.86 10.63 21.33
C ASN A 272 1.36 12.06 21.53
N THR A 273 0.67 13.04 20.97
CA THR A 273 0.90 14.48 21.15
C THR A 273 -0.43 15.22 21.19
N GLN A 274 -0.50 16.31 21.96
CA GLN A 274 -1.64 17.24 21.96
C GLN A 274 -1.45 18.37 20.94
N ASN A 275 -0.24 18.56 20.43
CA ASN A 275 0.06 19.63 19.48
C ASN A 275 -0.55 19.30 18.13
N GLU A 276 -1.48 20.14 17.69
CA GLU A 276 -2.10 20.00 16.38
C GLU A 276 -1.05 20.16 15.27
N PRO A 277 -0.96 19.21 14.31
CA PRO A 277 -0.03 19.33 13.20
C PRO A 277 -0.40 20.50 12.29
N SER A 278 0.59 21.29 11.88
CA SER A 278 0.40 22.33 10.85
C SER A 278 0.47 21.78 9.42
N SER A 279 1.01 20.57 9.24
CA SER A 279 1.24 19.95 7.93
C SER A 279 1.28 18.41 8.03
N ILE A 280 1.18 17.74 6.88
CA ILE A 280 1.26 16.26 6.80
C ILE A 280 2.69 15.75 7.08
N PHE A 281 3.68 16.50 6.61
CA PHE A 281 5.10 16.14 6.68
C PHE A 281 5.91 17.25 7.31
N SER A 282 6.80 16.88 8.22
CA SER A 282 7.85 17.75 8.75
C SER A 282 8.79 18.23 7.64
N GLN A 283 9.55 19.29 7.92
CA GLN A 283 10.58 19.79 7.00
C GLN A 283 11.61 18.70 6.65
N GLN A 284 12.03 17.91 7.64
CA GLN A 284 13.00 16.82 7.44
C GLN A 284 12.47 15.75 6.48
N GLU A 285 11.19 15.37 6.61
CA GLU A 285 10.55 14.42 5.69
C GLU A 285 10.44 14.96 4.26
N ARG A 286 10.14 16.25 4.09
CA ARG A 286 10.10 16.92 2.78
C ARG A 286 11.47 16.93 2.12
N GLU A 287 12.50 17.32 2.87
CA GLU A 287 13.88 17.37 2.39
C GLU A 287 14.38 15.98 2.01
N PHE A 288 14.09 14.97 2.83
CA PHE A 288 14.42 13.59 2.53
C PHE A 288 13.76 13.14 1.23
N TYR A 289 12.47 13.42 1.04
CA TYR A 289 11.78 13.08 -0.20
C TYR A 289 12.46 13.75 -1.42
N LEU A 290 12.70 15.07 -1.36
CA LEU A 290 13.27 15.83 -2.48
C LEU A 290 14.72 15.43 -2.79
N LYS A 291 15.54 15.15 -1.77
CA LYS A 291 16.99 14.88 -1.92
C LYS A 291 17.31 13.40 -2.11
N LYS A 292 16.49 12.47 -1.59
CA LYS A 292 16.81 11.03 -1.54
C LYS A 292 15.82 10.15 -2.30
N ILE A 293 14.52 10.45 -2.26
CA ILE A 293 13.50 9.63 -2.96
C ILE A 293 13.34 10.08 -4.41
N LEU A 294 12.96 11.33 -4.62
CA LEU A 294 12.62 11.87 -5.94
C LEU A 294 13.74 11.68 -6.98
N PRO A 295 15.04 11.86 -6.66
CA PRO A 295 16.11 11.69 -7.65
C PRO A 295 16.26 10.26 -8.18
N LYS A 296 15.70 9.25 -7.51
CA LYS A 296 15.68 7.85 -8.00
C LYS A 296 14.72 7.65 -9.19
N PHE A 297 13.93 8.66 -9.53
CA PHE A 297 12.93 8.64 -10.58
C PHE A 297 13.25 9.75 -11.60
N ASN A 298 14.17 9.45 -12.51
CA ASN A 298 14.85 10.43 -13.38
C ASN A 298 13.90 11.42 -14.06
N PHE A 299 12.87 10.91 -14.74
CA PHE A 299 11.90 11.77 -15.42
C PHE A 299 11.11 12.63 -14.43
N GLU A 300 10.55 12.01 -13.39
CA GLU A 300 9.73 12.74 -12.41
C GLU A 300 10.54 13.82 -11.69
N ASN A 301 11.80 13.55 -11.34
CA ASN A 301 12.72 14.53 -10.77
C ASN A 301 12.92 15.73 -11.71
N LYS A 302 13.21 15.46 -13.00
CA LYS A 302 13.36 16.52 -14.01
C LYS A 302 12.08 17.34 -14.15
N PHE A 303 10.93 16.68 -14.20
CA PHE A 303 9.64 17.34 -14.36
C PHE A 303 9.26 18.17 -13.12
N VAL A 304 9.52 17.68 -11.91
CA VAL A 304 9.30 18.45 -10.67
C VAL A 304 10.21 19.68 -10.63
N LYS A 305 11.50 19.54 -10.98
CA LYS A 305 12.41 20.69 -11.09
C LYS A 305 11.90 21.72 -12.09
N TYR A 306 11.34 21.28 -13.22
CA TYR A 306 10.72 22.17 -14.20
C TYR A 306 9.51 22.90 -13.60
N LEU A 307 8.60 22.20 -12.92
CA LEU A 307 7.45 22.82 -12.26
C LEU A 307 7.90 23.86 -11.23
N MET A 308 8.90 23.55 -10.40
CA MET A 308 9.41 24.42 -9.34
C MET A 308 10.09 25.71 -9.83
N LYS A 309 10.39 25.84 -11.13
CA LYS A 309 10.85 27.09 -11.75
C LYS A 309 9.73 28.10 -11.96
N ASN A 310 8.47 27.65 -11.92
CA ASN A 310 7.29 28.50 -12.10
C ASN A 310 6.74 28.87 -10.74
N GLU A 311 6.63 30.17 -10.45
CA GLU A 311 6.03 30.66 -9.21
C GLU A 311 4.52 30.42 -9.19
N GLU A 312 3.89 30.56 -10.35
CA GLU A 312 2.45 30.34 -10.53
C GLU A 312 2.20 29.51 -11.79
N ILE A 313 1.22 28.62 -11.72
CA ILE A 313 0.73 27.83 -12.84
C ILE A 313 -0.79 28.03 -12.89
N GLU A 314 -1.25 28.82 -13.86
CA GLU A 314 -2.65 29.26 -13.98
C GLU A 314 -3.63 28.07 -14.06
N HIS A 315 -3.27 27.03 -14.82
CA HIS A 315 -4.21 25.94 -15.09
C HIS A 315 -3.53 24.58 -15.29
N SER A 316 -4.20 23.52 -14.81
CA SER A 316 -3.79 22.11 -14.96
C SER A 316 -3.56 21.67 -16.40
N ARG A 317 -4.08 22.41 -17.38
CA ARG A 317 -3.85 22.18 -18.81
C ARG A 317 -2.39 22.47 -19.20
N GLN A 318 -1.76 23.47 -18.58
CA GLN A 318 -0.33 23.76 -18.76
C GLN A 318 0.52 22.60 -18.26
N ILE A 319 0.21 22.10 -17.05
CA ILE A 319 0.90 20.95 -16.45
C ILE A 319 0.84 19.72 -17.37
N LYS A 320 -0.34 19.42 -17.94
CA LYS A 320 -0.51 18.30 -18.87
C LYS A 320 0.33 18.47 -20.13
N LYS A 321 0.29 19.66 -20.74
CA LYS A 321 1.05 19.99 -21.94
C LYS A 321 2.55 19.83 -21.71
N TRP A 322 3.06 20.41 -20.63
CA TRP A 322 4.47 20.29 -20.26
C TRP A 322 4.86 18.85 -19.94
N PHE A 323 3.99 18.09 -19.27
CA PHE A 323 4.25 16.67 -19.00
C PHE A 323 4.40 15.89 -20.31
N GLU A 324 3.49 16.09 -21.26
CA GLU A 324 3.51 15.41 -22.56
C GLU A 324 4.79 15.73 -23.34
N GLU A 325 5.15 17.02 -23.42
CA GLU A 325 6.36 17.50 -24.10
C GLU A 325 7.64 16.94 -23.45
N GLU A 326 7.77 17.09 -22.13
CA GLU A 326 8.96 16.64 -21.39
C GLU A 326 9.08 15.12 -21.36
N PHE A 327 7.97 14.38 -21.22
CA PHE A 327 7.99 12.92 -21.21
C PHE A 327 8.33 12.37 -22.59
N GLY A 328 7.77 12.97 -23.65
CA GLY A 328 8.13 12.62 -25.02
C GLY A 328 9.61 12.82 -25.30
N ALA A 329 10.19 13.95 -24.85
CA ALA A 329 11.62 14.21 -24.97
C ALA A 329 12.47 13.20 -24.16
N PHE A 330 12.06 12.88 -22.94
CA PHE A 330 12.71 11.87 -22.10
C PHE A 330 12.70 10.48 -22.77
N CYS A 331 11.55 10.02 -23.26
CA CYS A 331 11.43 8.74 -23.93
C CYS A 331 12.29 8.64 -25.20
N LYS A 332 12.37 9.70 -26.01
CA LYS A 332 13.25 9.74 -27.19
C LYS A 332 14.73 9.64 -26.82
N SER A 333 15.12 10.16 -25.67
CA SER A 333 16.50 10.11 -25.18
C SER A 333 16.84 8.73 -24.60
N GLU A 334 15.96 8.16 -23.78
CA GLU A 334 16.22 6.91 -23.06
C GLU A 334 15.94 5.66 -23.91
N PHE A 335 15.00 5.76 -24.85
CA PHE A 335 14.54 4.66 -25.69
C PHE A 335 14.46 5.11 -27.16
N PRO A 336 15.60 5.46 -27.79
CA PRO A 336 15.62 6.10 -29.12
C PRO A 336 15.03 5.24 -30.24
N GLU A 337 15.05 3.92 -30.08
CA GLU A 337 14.54 2.96 -31.06
C GLU A 337 13.03 2.69 -30.91
N GLU A 338 12.37 3.28 -29.91
CA GLU A 338 10.97 2.98 -29.60
C GLU A 338 10.04 4.19 -29.67
N GLN A 339 8.89 3.98 -30.30
CA GLN A 339 7.83 4.96 -30.34
C GLN A 339 6.90 4.80 -29.14
N ILE A 340 7.20 5.50 -28.05
CA ILE A 340 6.38 5.51 -26.84
C ILE A 340 5.41 6.68 -26.91
N VAL A 341 4.11 6.38 -27.00
CA VAL A 341 3.03 7.38 -26.97
C VAL A 341 2.16 7.12 -25.77
N LEU A 342 1.98 8.13 -24.91
CA LEU A 342 1.03 8.06 -23.82
C LEU A 342 -0.36 8.49 -24.28
N GLN A 343 -1.39 7.78 -23.82
CA GLN A 343 -2.77 8.22 -24.00
C GLN A 343 -3.03 9.49 -23.18
N GLU A 344 -3.89 10.38 -23.68
CA GLU A 344 -4.22 11.66 -23.01
C GLU A 344 -4.66 11.47 -21.56
N ASN A 345 -5.46 10.44 -21.29
CA ASN A 345 -5.90 10.14 -19.93
C ASN A 345 -4.74 9.72 -19.01
N THR A 346 -3.74 9.02 -19.54
CA THR A 346 -2.52 8.64 -18.80
C THR A 346 -1.70 9.87 -18.44
N ILE A 347 -1.49 10.78 -19.41
CA ILE A 347 -0.82 12.07 -19.18
C ILE A 347 -1.54 12.84 -18.08
N ARG A 348 -2.86 12.98 -18.19
CA ARG A 348 -3.70 13.65 -17.18
C ARG A 348 -3.54 13.03 -15.80
N ILE A 349 -3.58 11.70 -15.70
CA ILE A 349 -3.45 11.02 -14.41
C ILE A 349 -2.06 11.30 -13.83
N HIS A 350 -0.99 11.06 -14.59
CA HIS A 350 0.38 11.20 -14.10
C HIS A 350 0.70 12.63 -13.68
N SER A 351 0.39 13.62 -14.51
CA SER A 351 0.67 15.02 -14.24
C SER A 351 -0.06 15.51 -12.98
N ASN A 352 -1.34 15.14 -12.82
CA ASN A 352 -2.13 15.50 -11.64
C ASN A 352 -1.63 14.79 -10.38
N THR A 353 -1.19 13.54 -10.52
CA THR A 353 -0.63 12.75 -9.44
C THR A 353 0.65 13.38 -8.89
N ILE A 354 1.55 13.85 -9.76
CA ILE A 354 2.78 14.55 -9.37
C ILE A 354 2.41 15.84 -8.64
N MET A 355 1.55 16.68 -9.23
CA MET A 355 1.12 17.93 -8.61
C MET A 355 0.41 17.70 -7.26
N SER A 356 -0.41 16.65 -7.14
CA SER A 356 -1.07 16.28 -5.87
C SER A 356 -0.08 15.93 -4.76
N ARG A 357 1.09 15.39 -5.12
CA ARG A 357 2.15 15.08 -4.16
C ARG A 357 2.96 16.32 -3.80
N LEU A 358 3.22 17.20 -4.75
CA LEU A 358 3.83 18.50 -4.45
C LEU A 358 2.95 19.33 -3.50
N MET A 359 1.62 19.25 -3.64
CA MET A 359 0.69 19.85 -2.66
C MET A 359 0.70 19.13 -1.31
N GLU A 360 0.88 17.80 -1.28
CA GLU A 360 1.01 17.04 -0.02
C GLU A 360 2.24 17.45 0.78
N PHE A 361 3.33 17.82 0.10
CA PHE A 361 4.56 18.35 0.69
C PHE A 361 4.56 19.88 0.86
N GLU A 362 3.44 20.55 0.56
CA GLU A 362 3.32 22.01 0.63
C GLU A 362 4.40 22.74 -0.20
N ILE A 363 4.76 22.17 -1.35
CA ILE A 363 5.61 22.84 -2.36
C ILE A 363 4.75 23.77 -3.20
N PHE A 364 3.51 23.34 -3.50
CA PHE A 364 2.50 24.15 -4.16
C PHE A 364 1.22 24.19 -3.31
N THR A 365 0.52 25.30 -3.35
CA THR A 365 -0.89 25.38 -2.96
C THR A 365 -1.75 25.49 -4.21
N LYS A 366 -3.05 25.22 -4.06
CA LYS A 366 -4.04 25.45 -5.11
C LYS A 366 -5.19 26.24 -4.51
N ASP A 367 -5.72 27.18 -5.26
CA ASP A 367 -6.97 27.87 -4.89
C ASP A 367 -8.05 26.83 -4.50
N PRO A 368 -8.56 26.86 -3.25
CA PRO A 368 -9.60 25.95 -2.78
C PRO A 368 -10.88 25.99 -3.61
N GLN A 369 -11.20 27.14 -4.22
CA GLN A 369 -12.40 27.33 -5.03
C GLN A 369 -12.22 26.78 -6.46
N SER A 370 -10.98 26.58 -6.89
CA SER A 370 -10.70 26.08 -8.23
C SER A 370 -10.46 24.58 -8.29
N LYS A 371 -11.08 23.93 -9.29
CA LYS A 371 -10.81 22.54 -9.62
C LYS A 371 -9.45 22.37 -10.30
N SER A 372 -8.99 23.36 -11.05
CA SER A 372 -7.93 23.22 -12.04
C SER A 372 -6.75 24.19 -11.91
N GLY A 373 -6.73 25.09 -10.94
CA GLY A 373 -5.67 26.10 -10.74
C GLY A 373 -6.26 27.51 -10.53
N PRO A 374 -5.49 28.50 -10.08
CA PRO A 374 -4.04 28.53 -10.12
C PRO A 374 -3.39 27.66 -9.04
N TYR A 375 -2.16 27.22 -9.33
CA TYR A 375 -1.25 26.61 -8.38
C TYR A 375 -0.13 27.60 -8.08
N THR A 376 0.12 27.88 -6.80
CA THR A 376 1.12 28.86 -6.36
C THR A 376 2.22 28.16 -5.59
N ARG A 377 3.48 28.40 -5.95
CA ARG A 377 4.66 27.85 -5.26
C ARG A 377 4.79 28.49 -3.88
N MET A 378 4.98 27.68 -2.84
CA MET A 378 5.19 28.18 -1.49
C MET A 378 6.65 28.62 -1.29
N GLN A 379 6.86 29.81 -0.70
CA GLN A 379 8.19 30.39 -0.46
C GLN A 379 8.96 29.75 0.71
N ASN A 380 8.34 28.88 1.50
CA ASN A 380 8.91 28.31 2.74
C ASN A 380 10.00 27.25 2.52
N LEU A 381 10.49 27.13 1.29
CA LEU A 381 11.48 26.14 0.88
C LEU A 381 12.71 26.94 0.46
N GLY A 382 13.59 27.24 1.43
CA GLY A 382 14.89 27.85 1.16
C GLY A 382 15.55 27.12 -0.01
N ASP A 383 15.98 27.90 -1.02
CA ASP A 383 16.28 27.46 -2.38
C ASP A 383 16.84 26.02 -2.50
N PHE A 384 15.97 25.04 -2.72
CA PHE A 384 16.35 23.66 -3.03
C PHE A 384 16.64 23.47 -4.53
N VAL A 385 17.22 24.49 -5.18
CA VAL A 385 17.60 24.47 -6.61
C VAL A 385 18.83 23.60 -6.82
#